data_AF-A0A958IYF4-F1
#
_entry.id   AF-A0A958IYF4-F1
#
_cell.length_a   1.000
_cell.length_b   1.000
_cell.length_c   1.000
_cell.angle_alpha   90.00
_cell.angle_beta   90.00
_cell.angle_gamma   90.00
#
_symmetry.space_group_name_H-M   'P 1'
#
loop_
_entity.id
_entity.type
_entity.pdbx_description
1 polymer ?
#
loop_
_entity_poly.entity_id
_entity_poly.type
_entity_poly.pdbx_seq_one_letter_code
_entity_poly.pdbx_strand_id
1 'polypeptide(L)'
;MKNDFVIAALYKFTPLKDYLEIREKLFDFCSENGVFGTILLAEEGINGTIAANREGIEATLDFLRKIPGLADIEHKESLHSEMPFQRLKIKLKQEIVTMGIPGINPPEEAGTYVSPEEWNALISDPDVLVIDTRNDYEFQVGTFKRAINPKTGHFTEFPAFVEQQLNPSRHKKVAMFCTGGIR
;
A
#
# COMPACT_ATOMS: atom_id res chain seq x y z
N MET A 1 -29.78 4.81 -11.20
CA MET A 1 -28.36 5.19 -10.98
C MET A 1 -27.57 3.91 -11.01
N LYS A 2 -26.48 3.81 -11.79
CA LYS A 2 -25.61 2.62 -11.72
C LYS A 2 -25.05 2.59 -10.30
N ASN A 3 -25.31 1.50 -9.56
CA ASN A 3 -24.68 1.30 -8.26
C ASN A 3 -23.24 0.89 -8.54
N ASP A 4 -22.35 1.89 -8.58
CA ASP A 4 -20.92 1.63 -8.73
C ASP A 4 -20.40 0.90 -7.49
N PHE A 5 -19.48 -0.05 -7.71
CA PHE A 5 -18.73 -0.68 -6.64
C PHE A 5 -17.68 0.31 -6.12
N VAL A 6 -17.54 0.35 -4.80
CA VAL A 6 -16.51 1.12 -4.11
C VAL A 6 -15.30 0.21 -3.97
N ILE A 7 -14.16 0.66 -4.47
CA ILE A 7 -12.86 0.00 -4.31
C ILE A 7 -12.09 0.78 -3.25
N ALA A 8 -11.78 0.14 -2.13
CA ALA A 8 -10.98 0.72 -1.06
C ALA A 8 -9.58 0.09 -1.05
N ALA A 9 -8.55 0.91 -1.23
CA ALA A 9 -7.16 0.57 -0.97
C ALA A 9 -6.78 1.11 0.41
N LEU A 10 -6.23 0.26 1.27
CA LEU A 10 -5.92 0.57 2.67
C LEU A 10 -4.63 -0.09 3.08
N TYR A 11 -3.87 0.56 3.96
CA TYR A 11 -2.80 -0.08 4.68
C TYR A 11 -2.57 0.64 6.01
N LYS A 12 -1.99 -0.08 6.96
CA LYS A 12 -1.46 0.52 8.16
C LYS A 12 -0.35 -0.36 8.73
N PHE A 13 0.81 0.25 8.98
CA PHE A 13 1.82 -0.34 9.83
C PHE A 13 1.48 -0.06 11.29
N THR A 14 1.29 -1.12 12.06
CA THR A 14 1.04 -1.08 13.50
C THR A 14 1.28 -2.49 14.05
N PRO A 15 1.84 -2.64 15.25
CA PRO A 15 1.90 -3.95 15.90
C PRO A 15 0.50 -4.56 16.00
N LEU A 16 0.27 -5.67 15.32
CA LEU A 16 -1.01 -6.35 15.22
C LEU A 16 -0.89 -7.75 15.82
N LYS A 17 -0.83 -7.82 17.16
CA LYS A 17 -0.51 -9.07 17.89
C LYS A 17 -1.46 -10.22 17.59
N ASP A 18 -2.75 -9.94 17.48
CA ASP A 18 -3.80 -10.96 17.33
C ASP A 18 -4.18 -11.21 15.86
N TYR A 19 -3.30 -10.86 14.90
CA TYR A 19 -3.58 -10.95 13.46
C TYR A 19 -3.99 -12.35 12.99
N LEU A 20 -3.48 -13.40 13.65
CA LEU A 20 -3.86 -14.80 13.41
C LEU A 20 -5.34 -15.06 13.72
N GLU A 21 -5.83 -14.53 14.85
CA GLU A 21 -7.23 -14.70 15.28
C GLU A 21 -8.19 -13.78 14.52
N ILE A 22 -7.71 -12.58 14.14
CA ILE A 22 -8.47 -11.60 13.36
C ILE A 22 -8.81 -12.17 11.98
N ARG A 23 -7.95 -13.03 11.41
CA ARG A 23 -8.08 -13.54 10.03
C ARG A 23 -9.44 -14.18 9.73
N GLU A 24 -9.91 -15.11 10.57
CA GLU A 24 -11.21 -15.78 10.34
C GLU A 24 -12.37 -14.81 10.55
N LYS A 25 -12.36 -14.05 11.65
CA LYS A 25 -13.42 -13.08 11.98
C LYS A 25 -13.60 -12.05 10.86
N LEU A 26 -12.48 -11.54 10.32
CA LEU A 26 -12.50 -10.60 9.22
C LEU A 26 -12.96 -11.26 7.92
N PHE A 27 -12.62 -12.53 7.69
CA PHE A 27 -13.04 -13.25 6.48
C PHE A 27 -14.54 -13.47 6.47
N ASP A 28 -15.10 -13.94 7.59
CA ASP A 28 -16.54 -14.15 7.75
C ASP A 28 -17.29 -12.82 7.62
N PHE A 29 -16.83 -11.78 8.33
CA PHE A 29 -17.44 -10.46 8.28
C PHE A 29 -17.43 -9.87 6.86
N CYS A 30 -16.28 -9.92 6.16
CA CYS A 30 -16.18 -9.46 4.78
C CYS A 30 -17.10 -10.27 3.84
N SER A 31 -17.17 -11.59 4.03
CA SER A 31 -18.00 -12.47 3.19
C SER A 31 -19.49 -12.18 3.35
N GLU A 32 -19.95 -11.98 4.59
CA GLU A 32 -21.34 -11.61 4.91
C GLU A 32 -21.71 -10.23 4.34
N ASN A 33 -20.75 -9.31 4.24
CA ASN A 33 -20.94 -7.98 3.68
C ASN A 33 -20.65 -7.91 2.16
N GLY A 34 -20.52 -9.05 1.48
CA GLY A 34 -20.37 -9.10 0.02
C GLY A 34 -19.05 -8.49 -0.49
N VAL A 35 -18.00 -8.52 0.33
CA VAL A 35 -16.69 -7.94 0.00
C VAL A 35 -15.84 -8.91 -0.80
N PHE A 36 -15.22 -8.40 -1.86
CA PHE A 36 -14.26 -9.12 -2.68
C PHE A 36 -12.91 -8.40 -2.65
N GLY A 37 -11.82 -9.08 -3.01
CA GLY A 37 -10.48 -8.50 -3.03
C GLY A 37 -9.52 -9.24 -2.11
N THR A 38 -8.45 -8.58 -1.69
CA THR A 38 -7.41 -9.19 -0.85
C THR A 38 -7.02 -8.30 0.31
N ILE A 39 -6.96 -8.88 1.51
CA ILE A 39 -6.35 -8.30 2.69
C ILE A 39 -5.16 -9.19 3.11
N LEU A 40 -4.03 -8.57 3.39
CA LEU A 40 -2.83 -9.13 3.96
C LEU A 40 -2.76 -8.70 5.42
N LEU A 41 -2.50 -9.67 6.30
CA LEU A 41 -2.30 -9.46 7.73
C LEU A 41 -0.91 -10.00 8.08
N ALA A 42 -0.15 -9.21 8.81
CA ALA A 42 1.12 -9.62 9.40
C ALA A 42 1.23 -9.03 10.80
N GLU A 43 2.24 -9.45 11.56
CA GLU A 43 2.52 -8.87 12.87
C GLU A 43 2.78 -7.35 12.78
N GLU A 44 3.33 -6.88 11.66
CA GLU A 44 3.60 -5.46 11.38
C GLU A 44 2.39 -4.65 10.92
N GLY A 45 1.23 -5.27 10.66
CA GLY A 45 0.00 -4.56 10.35
C GLY A 45 -0.90 -5.19 9.29
N ILE A 46 -1.54 -4.33 8.49
CA ILE A 46 -2.55 -4.67 7.48
C ILE A 46 -2.30 -3.95 6.14
N ASN A 47 -2.55 -4.62 5.03
CA ASN A 47 -2.57 -4.03 3.69
C ASN A 47 -3.68 -4.70 2.86
N GLY A 48 -4.46 -3.94 2.11
CA GLY A 48 -5.50 -4.53 1.29
C GLY A 48 -6.01 -3.64 0.17
N THR A 49 -6.63 -4.32 -0.80
CA THR A 49 -7.51 -3.69 -1.76
C THR A 49 -8.76 -4.54 -1.86
N ILE A 50 -9.90 -3.95 -1.48
CA ILE A 50 -11.19 -4.62 -1.39
C ILE A 50 -12.25 -3.82 -2.16
N ALA A 51 -13.30 -4.50 -2.62
CA ALA A 51 -14.44 -3.88 -3.27
C ALA A 51 -15.76 -4.49 -2.83
N ALA A 52 -16.77 -3.63 -2.67
CA ALA A 52 -18.15 -3.99 -2.37
C ALA A 52 -19.08 -2.84 -2.81
N ASN A 53 -20.36 -2.92 -2.49
CA ASN A 53 -21.19 -1.71 -2.44
C ASN A 53 -20.70 -0.77 -1.30
N ARG A 54 -21.25 0.45 -1.28
CA ARG A 54 -20.92 1.46 -0.25
C ARG A 54 -21.09 0.90 1.16
N GLU A 55 -22.22 0.25 1.42
CA GLU A 55 -22.55 -0.27 2.75
C GLU A 55 -21.56 -1.36 3.20
N GLY A 56 -21.18 -2.27 2.30
CA GLY A 56 -20.22 -3.33 2.61
C GLY A 56 -18.81 -2.80 2.89
N ILE A 57 -18.36 -1.78 2.14
CA ILE A 57 -17.07 -1.12 2.42
C ILE A 57 -17.10 -0.37 3.74
N GLU A 58 -18.14 0.42 4.02
CA GLU A 58 -18.27 1.16 5.28
C GLU A 58 -18.31 0.23 6.48
N ALA A 59 -19.13 -0.83 6.43
CA ALA A 59 -19.20 -1.85 7.48
C ALA A 59 -17.83 -2.49 7.73
N THR A 60 -17.08 -2.79 6.67
CA THR A 60 -15.74 -3.39 6.78
C THR A 60 -14.74 -2.43 7.41
N LEU A 61 -14.73 -1.16 7.00
CA LEU A 61 -13.86 -0.14 7.58
C LEU A 61 -14.19 0.08 9.06
N ASP A 62 -15.48 0.12 9.42
CA ASP A 62 -15.91 0.27 10.82
C ASP A 62 -15.57 -0.95 11.68
N PHE A 63 -15.60 -2.15 11.10
CA PHE A 63 -15.07 -3.35 11.75
C PHE A 63 -13.57 -3.22 12.00
N LEU A 64 -12.79 -2.84 10.98
CA LEU A 64 -11.34 -2.65 11.10
C LEU A 64 -10.99 -1.59 12.16
N ARG A 65 -11.70 -0.47 12.20
CA ARG A 65 -11.46 0.62 13.16
C ARG A 65 -11.73 0.23 14.62
N LYS A 66 -12.47 -0.85 14.87
CA LYS A 66 -12.67 -1.38 16.23
C LYS A 66 -11.51 -2.25 16.71
N ILE A 67 -10.60 -2.65 15.81
CA ILE A 67 -9.44 -3.46 16.16
C ILE A 67 -8.36 -2.54 16.77
N PRO A 68 -7.79 -2.89 17.94
CA PRO A 68 -6.70 -2.14 18.53
C PRO A 68 -5.55 -1.92 17.53
N GLY A 69 -5.11 -0.67 17.40
CA GLY A 69 -4.08 -0.26 16.43
C GLY A 69 -4.61 0.17 15.06
N LEU A 70 -5.88 -0.09 14.73
CA LEU A 70 -6.47 0.22 13.40
C LEU A 70 -7.55 1.31 13.43
N ALA A 71 -7.79 1.98 14.56
CA ALA A 71 -8.85 2.99 14.72
C ALA A 71 -8.80 4.14 13.70
N ASP A 72 -7.59 4.52 13.32
CA ASP A 72 -7.21 5.59 12.39
C ASP A 72 -6.66 5.01 11.08
N ILE A 73 -7.05 3.79 10.69
CA ILE A 73 -6.67 3.26 9.38
C ILE A 73 -7.19 4.19 8.27
N GLU A 74 -6.25 4.66 7.44
CA GLU A 74 -6.57 5.46 6.27
C GLU A 74 -6.87 4.55 5.08
N HIS A 75 -7.78 5.02 4.22
CA HIS A 75 -8.14 4.33 3.00
C HIS A 75 -8.35 5.34 1.88
N LYS A 76 -8.08 4.90 0.64
CA LYS A 76 -8.33 5.64 -0.59
C LYS A 76 -9.41 4.90 -1.36
N GLU A 77 -10.37 5.65 -1.88
CA GLU A 77 -11.50 5.08 -2.61
C GLU A 77 -11.44 5.42 -4.10
N SER A 78 -11.92 4.48 -4.91
CA SER A 78 -12.27 4.72 -6.31
C SER A 78 -13.57 3.98 -6.63
N LEU A 79 -14.21 4.36 -7.73
CA LEU A 79 -15.48 3.78 -8.16
C LEU A 79 -15.30 3.02 -9.46
N HIS A 80 -16.01 1.89 -9.59
CA HIS A 80 -16.04 1.11 -10.83
C HIS A 80 -17.41 0.51 -11.05
N SER A 81 -17.87 0.48 -12.31
CA SER A 81 -19.22 0.00 -12.64
C SER A 81 -19.40 -1.52 -12.58
N GLU A 82 -18.30 -2.25 -12.41
CA GLU A 82 -18.26 -3.72 -12.35
C GLU A 82 -17.34 -4.18 -11.22
N MET A 83 -17.62 -5.34 -10.64
CA MET A 83 -16.80 -5.92 -9.57
C MET A 83 -15.41 -6.28 -10.11
N PRO A 84 -14.30 -5.63 -9.67
CA PRO A 84 -12.97 -5.86 -10.25
C PRO A 84 -12.30 -7.13 -9.73
N PHE A 85 -12.83 -7.73 -8.65
CA PHE A 85 -12.22 -8.88 -7.97
C PHE A 85 -13.11 -10.11 -8.06
N GLN A 86 -12.51 -11.28 -8.29
CA GLN A 86 -13.26 -12.54 -8.46
C GLN A 86 -13.65 -13.22 -7.13
N ARG A 87 -12.91 -12.96 -6.05
CA ARG A 87 -13.15 -13.56 -4.73
C ARG A 87 -12.50 -12.76 -3.62
N LEU A 88 -12.96 -12.98 -2.39
CA LEU A 88 -12.28 -12.55 -1.17
C LEU A 88 -11.07 -13.45 -0.86
N LYS A 89 -9.98 -12.83 -0.39
CA LYS A 89 -8.83 -13.52 0.20
C LYS A 89 -8.35 -12.74 1.42
N ILE A 90 -8.20 -13.41 2.56
CA ILE A 90 -7.48 -12.87 3.71
C ILE A 90 -6.30 -13.77 4.00
N LYS A 91 -5.09 -13.22 3.85
CA LYS A 91 -3.84 -13.97 3.88
C LYS A 91 -2.97 -13.49 5.03
N LEU A 92 -2.44 -14.46 5.77
CA LEU A 92 -1.37 -14.24 6.72
C LEU A 92 -0.04 -14.16 5.97
N LYS A 93 0.80 -13.19 6.33
CA LYS A 93 2.11 -12.93 5.72
C LYS A 93 3.13 -12.59 6.81
N GLN A 94 4.40 -12.71 6.45
CA GLN A 94 5.50 -12.19 7.27
C GLN A 94 5.58 -10.66 7.16
N GLU A 95 5.40 -10.15 5.93
CA GLU A 95 5.37 -8.72 5.63
C GLU A 95 4.08 -8.38 4.86
N ILE A 96 3.44 -7.25 5.17
CA ILE A 96 2.30 -6.71 4.41
C ILE A 96 2.73 -6.06 3.09
N VAL A 97 4.03 -5.79 2.94
CA VAL A 97 4.71 -5.48 1.68
C VAL A 97 6.10 -6.11 1.72
N THR A 98 6.35 -7.15 0.93
CA THR A 98 7.59 -7.92 1.03
C THR A 98 8.76 -7.17 0.42
N MET A 99 9.64 -6.65 1.27
CA MET A 99 10.96 -6.11 0.90
C MET A 99 12.08 -7.10 1.22
N GLY A 100 11.89 -7.97 2.21
CA GLY A 100 12.82 -9.05 2.53
C GLY A 100 14.07 -8.63 3.29
N ILE A 101 14.04 -7.45 3.93
CA ILE A 101 15.08 -6.98 4.84
C ILE A 101 14.59 -7.12 6.27
N PRO A 102 15.24 -7.95 7.11
CA PRO A 102 14.78 -8.19 8.47
C PRO A 102 15.06 -6.97 9.37
N GLY A 103 14.19 -6.77 10.36
CA GLY A 103 14.41 -5.79 11.42
C GLY A 103 14.06 -4.34 11.07
N ILE A 104 13.40 -4.11 9.94
CA ILE A 104 12.86 -2.79 9.59
C ILE A 104 11.56 -2.55 10.35
N ASN A 105 11.44 -1.36 10.94
CA ASN A 105 10.23 -0.90 11.60
C ASN A 105 9.66 0.33 10.86
N PRO A 106 8.78 0.16 9.86
CA PRO A 106 8.32 1.26 9.00
C PRO A 106 7.70 2.47 9.75
N PRO A 107 6.93 2.29 10.84
CA PRO A 107 6.46 3.41 11.66
C PRO A 107 7.57 4.29 12.25
N GLU A 108 8.74 3.72 12.56
CA GLU A 108 9.86 4.44 13.18
C GLU A 108 10.91 4.90 12.16
N GLU A 109 10.98 4.22 11.01
CA GLU A 109 11.98 4.43 9.96
C GLU A 109 11.41 5.10 8.70
N ALA A 110 10.13 5.49 8.70
CA ALA A 110 9.51 6.17 7.58
C ALA A 110 10.24 7.49 7.25
N GLY A 111 10.36 7.76 5.94
CA GLY A 111 10.84 9.04 5.45
C GLY A 111 9.84 10.18 5.68
N THR A 112 10.14 11.34 5.11
CA THR A 112 9.23 12.49 5.16
C THR A 112 8.10 12.33 4.15
N TYR A 113 6.88 12.22 4.65
CA TYR A 113 5.68 12.32 3.82
C TYR A 113 5.51 13.75 3.30
N VAL A 114 5.13 13.87 2.03
CA VAL A 114 4.84 15.16 1.39
C VAL A 114 3.44 15.13 0.81
N SER A 115 2.74 16.25 0.89
CA SER A 115 1.41 16.40 0.28
C SER A 115 1.50 16.31 -1.26
N PRO A 116 0.41 15.99 -1.98
CA PRO A 116 0.39 16.02 -3.44
C PRO A 116 0.86 17.36 -4.04
N GLU A 117 0.52 18.48 -3.39
CA GLU A 117 0.91 19.82 -3.82
C GLU A 117 2.42 20.04 -3.67
N GLU A 118 2.97 19.67 -2.50
CA GLU A 118 4.42 19.75 -2.24
C GLU A 118 5.22 18.79 -3.11
N TRP A 119 4.67 17.60 -3.40
CA TRP A 119 5.27 16.60 -4.27
C TRP A 119 5.57 17.17 -5.65
N ASN A 120 4.60 17.86 -6.26
CA ASN A 120 4.77 18.45 -7.60
C ASN A 120 5.90 19.50 -7.63
N ALA A 121 6.00 20.31 -6.57
CA ALA A 121 7.11 21.26 -6.44
C ALA A 121 8.45 20.52 -6.25
N LEU A 122 8.49 19.51 -5.37
CA LEU A 122 9.67 18.71 -5.05
C LEU A 122 10.26 18.03 -6.29
N ILE A 123 9.44 17.35 -7.10
CA ILE A 123 9.92 16.61 -8.28
C ILE A 123 10.30 17.51 -9.46
N SER A 124 9.96 18.80 -9.40
CA SER A 124 10.35 19.78 -10.42
C SER A 124 11.81 20.23 -10.27
N ASP A 125 12.35 20.21 -9.05
CA ASP A 125 13.74 20.56 -8.74
C ASP A 125 14.71 19.59 -9.45
N PRO A 126 15.59 20.05 -10.36
CA PRO A 126 16.54 19.19 -11.09
C PRO A 126 17.55 18.46 -10.20
N ASP A 127 17.79 18.95 -8.98
CA ASP A 127 18.72 18.34 -8.04
C ASP A 127 18.07 17.23 -7.19
N VAL A 128 16.75 17.02 -7.34
CA VAL A 128 16.01 15.94 -6.69
C VAL A 128 16.00 14.70 -7.57
N LEU A 129 16.54 13.62 -7.01
CA LEU A 129 16.46 12.29 -7.60
C LEU A 129 15.04 11.74 -7.39
N VAL A 130 14.31 11.49 -8.47
CA VAL A 130 12.96 10.94 -8.41
C VAL A 130 13.03 9.45 -8.74
N ILE A 131 12.54 8.59 -7.85
CA ILE A 131 12.58 7.13 -8.01
C ILE A 131 11.17 6.56 -7.96
N ASP A 132 10.82 5.78 -8.98
CA ASP A 132 9.60 4.99 -8.99
C ASP A 132 9.89 3.67 -8.25
N THR A 133 9.31 3.44 -7.07
CA THR A 133 9.56 2.21 -6.29
C THR A 133 8.68 1.05 -6.76
N ARG A 134 7.96 1.23 -7.88
CA ARG A 134 7.12 0.19 -8.47
C ARG A 134 7.90 -0.75 -9.37
N ASN A 135 7.27 -1.89 -9.66
CA ASN A 135 7.85 -2.87 -10.57
C ASN A 135 7.87 -2.32 -12.00
N ASP A 136 8.77 -2.85 -12.85
CA ASP A 136 8.99 -2.37 -14.22
C ASP A 136 7.69 -2.24 -15.03
N TYR A 137 6.79 -3.22 -14.93
CA TYR A 137 5.52 -3.18 -15.67
C TYR A 137 4.64 -1.97 -15.30
N GLU A 138 4.65 -1.52 -14.03
CA GLU A 138 3.88 -0.36 -13.57
C GLU A 138 4.50 0.95 -14.10
N PHE A 139 5.82 1.00 -14.19
CA PHE A 139 6.56 2.12 -14.78
C PHE A 139 6.24 2.27 -16.27
N GLN A 140 6.21 1.17 -17.02
CA GLN A 140 5.95 1.20 -18.47
C GLN A 140 4.55 1.71 -18.83
N VAL A 141 3.56 1.52 -17.93
CA VAL A 141 2.20 2.07 -18.12
C VAL A 141 2.17 3.59 -17.98
N GLY A 142 3.05 4.15 -17.15
CA GLY A 142 3.17 5.58 -16.93
C GLY A 142 3.87 5.89 -15.61
N THR A 143 4.62 6.99 -15.59
CA THR A 143 5.45 7.40 -14.45
C THR A 143 5.60 8.93 -14.40
N PHE A 144 6.12 9.47 -13.30
CA PHE A 144 6.44 10.89 -13.22
C PHE A 144 7.61 11.24 -14.14
N LYS A 145 7.60 12.47 -14.67
CA LYS A 145 8.68 12.96 -15.53
C LYS A 145 10.03 12.87 -14.80
N ARG A 146 11.05 12.35 -15.49
CA ARG A 146 12.41 12.11 -14.98
C ARG A 146 12.53 11.06 -13.87
N ALA A 147 11.46 10.35 -13.52
CA ALA A 147 11.57 9.25 -12.56
C ALA A 147 12.50 8.16 -13.10
N ILE A 148 13.39 7.69 -12.23
CA ILE A 148 14.25 6.54 -12.50
C ILE A 148 13.42 5.28 -12.29
N ASN A 149 13.53 4.36 -13.25
CA ASN A 149 13.02 3.00 -13.15
C ASN A 149 14.11 2.09 -12.56
N PRO A 150 13.92 1.49 -11.37
CA PRO A 150 14.82 0.50 -10.81
C PRO A 150 14.90 -0.79 -11.64
N LYS A 151 13.96 -1.02 -12.56
CA LYS A 151 13.79 -2.21 -13.39
C LYS A 151 13.60 -3.49 -12.56
N THR A 152 12.97 -3.37 -11.41
CA THR A 152 12.68 -4.48 -10.52
C THR A 152 11.47 -5.28 -11.02
N GLY A 153 11.59 -6.60 -11.01
CA GLY A 153 10.46 -7.51 -11.21
C GLY A 153 9.61 -7.64 -9.95
N HIS A 154 10.26 -7.58 -8.79
CA HIS A 154 9.67 -7.66 -7.47
C HIS A 154 10.26 -6.60 -6.52
N PHE A 155 9.47 -6.11 -5.56
CA PHE A 155 9.93 -5.10 -4.61
C PHE A 155 11.10 -5.59 -3.72
N THR A 156 11.24 -6.90 -3.52
CA THR A 156 12.39 -7.51 -2.85
C THR A 156 13.74 -7.24 -3.53
N GLU A 157 13.74 -6.82 -4.79
CA GLU A 157 14.96 -6.45 -5.54
C GLU A 157 15.36 -4.99 -5.33
N PHE A 158 14.47 -4.16 -4.75
CA PHE A 158 14.71 -2.73 -4.54
C PHE A 158 15.90 -2.42 -3.62
N PRO A 159 16.13 -3.16 -2.51
CA PRO A 159 17.33 -2.94 -1.69
C PRO A 159 18.64 -3.09 -2.47
N ALA A 160 18.73 -4.10 -3.36
CA ALA A 160 19.92 -4.30 -4.20
C ALA A 160 20.11 -3.14 -5.19
N PHE A 161 19.03 -2.59 -5.74
CA PHE A 161 19.10 -1.38 -6.57
C PHE A 161 19.65 -0.19 -5.77
N VAL A 162 19.17 0.02 -4.53
CA VAL A 162 19.65 1.10 -3.65
C VAL A 162 21.14 0.97 -3.40
N GLU A 163 21.62 -0.21 -3.00
CA GLU A 163 23.04 -0.47 -2.71
C GLU A 163 23.94 -0.25 -3.94
N GLN A 164 23.48 -0.64 -5.13
CA GLN A 164 24.30 -0.57 -6.34
C GLN A 164 24.29 0.81 -6.99
N GLN A 165 23.18 1.55 -6.91
CA GLN A 165 22.96 2.76 -7.70
C GLN A 165 22.93 4.04 -6.86
N LEU A 166 22.54 3.98 -5.59
CA LEU A 166 22.46 5.16 -4.75
C LEU A 166 23.74 5.40 -3.96
N ASN A 167 24.24 6.62 -4.04
CA ASN A 167 25.39 7.07 -3.27
C ASN A 167 25.01 8.31 -2.44
N PRO A 168 24.94 8.21 -1.09
CA PRO A 168 24.56 9.33 -0.22
C PRO A 168 25.47 10.57 -0.30
N SER A 169 26.70 10.44 -0.83
CA SER A 169 27.58 11.60 -1.07
C SER A 169 27.13 12.42 -2.28
N ARG A 170 26.47 11.79 -3.27
CA ARG A 170 26.00 12.42 -4.51
C ARG A 170 24.50 12.71 -4.47
N HIS A 171 23.70 11.76 -4.01
CA HIS A 171 22.24 11.84 -3.98
C HIS A 171 21.78 12.36 -2.62
N LYS A 172 21.70 13.69 -2.49
CA LYS A 172 21.32 14.35 -1.23
C LYS A 172 19.82 14.48 -1.03
N LYS A 173 19.06 14.59 -2.11
CA LYS A 173 17.59 14.66 -2.10
C LYS A 173 17.03 13.53 -2.96
N VAL A 174 16.26 12.65 -2.33
CA VAL A 174 15.60 11.52 -3.01
C VAL A 174 14.11 11.61 -2.73
N ALA A 175 13.32 11.65 -3.79
CA ALA A 175 11.87 11.60 -3.75
C ALA A 175 11.41 10.25 -4.31
N MET A 176 10.68 9.48 -3.52
CA MET A 176 10.22 8.14 -3.88
C MET A 176 8.69 8.12 -3.91
N PHE A 177 8.12 7.33 -4.83
CA PHE A 177 6.67 7.12 -4.89
C PHE A 177 6.32 5.71 -5.33
N CYS A 178 5.15 5.26 -4.90
CA CYS A 178 4.46 4.09 -5.43
C CYS A 178 2.96 4.38 -5.60
N THR A 179 2.17 3.35 -5.91
CA THR A 179 0.72 3.48 -6.18
C THR A 179 -0.06 3.95 -4.95
N GLY A 180 0.22 3.35 -3.79
CA GLY A 180 -0.58 3.55 -2.57
C GLY A 180 0.14 4.27 -1.43
N GLY A 181 1.47 4.26 -1.43
CA GLY A 181 2.34 4.79 -0.37
C GLY A 181 3.00 3.73 0.53
N ILE A 182 2.66 2.43 0.37
CA ILE A 182 3.14 1.37 1.27
C ILE A 182 4.59 0.89 0.97
N ARG A 183 5.05 0.97 -0.28
CA ARG A 183 6.43 0.64 -0.69
C ARG A 183 7.31 1.87 -0.53
#